data_AF-A0A956NPA7-F1
#
_entry.id   AF-A0A956NPA7-F1
#
_cell.length_a   1.000
_cell.length_b   1.000
_cell.length_c   1.000
_cell.angle_alpha   90.00
_cell.angle_beta   90.00
_cell.angle_gamma   90.00
#
_symmetry.space_group_name_H-M   'P 1'
#
loop_
_entity.id
_entity.type
_entity.pdbx_description
1 polymer ?
#
loop_
_entity_poly.entity_id
_entity_poly.type
_entity_poly.pdbx_seq_one_letter_code
_entity_poly.pdbx_strand_id
1 'polypeptide(L)'
;MTPWLAIALLLWGSVVALDLITVPQGLLSRPLVAATVAGAMAGDVVAGMMAGAVLELYNLEVLPIGAARYPDYGPGAVAAGAAAALIPEAGPLGIAGLIGLPLGLLGGWSVHRHRRHNAVRVGAQLDRVSAGDARAIWHLQREGLWRDAARGSVLAAVGLAVAWAVHLIDWGLVPRREYLDWAVLAGGLTAGLGGALRIAGKGARRRWLAVGLLTGMVVVLWA
;
A
#
# COMPACT_ATOMS: atom_id res chain seq x y z
N MET A 1 2.32 19.02 11.37
CA MET A 1 3.22 17.85 11.56
C MET A 1 4.54 18.33 12.16
N THR A 2 4.98 17.76 13.28
CA THR A 2 6.30 18.10 13.86
C THR A 2 7.44 17.48 13.04
N PRO A 3 8.66 18.03 13.07
CA PRO A 3 9.80 17.46 12.34
C PRO A 3 10.10 16.00 12.75
N TRP A 4 9.96 15.69 14.04
CA TRP A 4 10.18 14.34 14.56
C TRP A 4 9.17 13.33 14.04
N LEU A 5 7.89 13.72 13.96
CA LEU A 5 6.86 12.87 13.37
C LEU A 5 7.13 12.63 11.88
N ALA A 6 7.53 13.65 11.14
CA ALA A 6 7.88 13.52 9.72
C ALA A 6 9.04 12.54 9.50
N ILE A 7 10.09 12.63 10.32
CA ILE A 7 11.23 11.69 10.27
C ILE A 7 10.78 10.28 10.61
N ALA A 8 9.98 10.10 11.66
CA ALA A 8 9.53 8.79 12.09
C ALA A 8 8.62 8.12 11.04
N LEU A 9 7.71 8.88 10.42
CA LEU A 9 6.88 8.40 9.32
C LEU A 9 7.68 8.10 8.06
N LEU A 10 8.73 8.88 7.76
CA LEU A 10 9.61 8.62 6.64
C LEU A 10 10.35 7.30 6.84
N LEU A 11 10.92 7.08 8.02
CA LEU A 11 11.59 5.83 8.37
C LEU A 11 10.63 4.64 8.31
N TRP A 12 9.42 4.79 8.86
CA TRP A 12 8.39 3.75 8.78
C TRP A 12 8.01 3.44 7.33
N GLY A 13 7.75 4.44 6.51
CA GLY A 13 7.47 4.27 5.08
C GLY A 13 8.60 3.58 4.32
N SER A 14 9.86 3.89 4.64
CA SER A 14 11.02 3.20 4.06
C SER A 14 11.08 1.72 4.45
N VAL A 15 10.83 1.38 5.72
CA VAL A 15 10.81 -0.01 6.21
C VAL A 15 9.68 -0.79 5.55
N VAL A 16 8.49 -0.21 5.51
CA VAL A 16 7.29 -0.78 4.87
C VAL A 16 7.52 -1.00 3.36
N ALA A 17 8.24 -0.11 2.67
CA ALA A 17 8.60 -0.29 1.27
C ALA A 17 9.55 -1.49 1.06
N LEU A 18 10.55 -1.63 1.93
CA LEU A 18 11.51 -2.72 1.89
C LEU A 18 10.86 -4.08 2.17
N ASP A 19 9.87 -4.09 3.08
CA ASP A 19 9.15 -5.30 3.46
C ASP A 19 8.46 -5.99 2.28
N LEU A 20 8.04 -5.20 1.28
CA LEU A 20 7.25 -5.70 0.15
C LEU A 20 8.01 -6.73 -0.70
N ILE A 21 9.30 -6.51 -0.96
CA ILE A 21 10.08 -7.35 -1.89
C ILE A 21 11.48 -7.71 -1.41
N THR A 22 12.00 -7.05 -0.37
CA THR A 22 13.40 -7.16 0.04
C THR A 22 13.52 -7.78 1.43
N VAL A 23 13.27 -7.01 2.50
CA VAL A 23 13.36 -7.43 3.91
C VAL A 23 12.46 -6.52 4.75
N PRO A 24 11.84 -7.00 5.84
CA PRO A 24 11.95 -8.34 6.42
C PRO A 24 10.95 -9.39 5.91
N GLN A 25 9.96 -9.04 5.07
CA GLN A 25 8.85 -9.92 4.66
C GLN A 25 7.90 -10.29 5.83
N GLY A 26 7.72 -9.38 6.78
CA GLY A 26 6.86 -9.50 7.95
C GLY A 26 5.41 -9.04 7.74
N LEU A 27 4.98 -8.79 6.49
CA LEU A 27 3.65 -8.26 6.16
C LEU A 27 3.40 -6.83 6.68
N LEU A 28 4.47 -6.07 6.93
CA LEU A 28 4.42 -4.65 7.27
C LEU A 28 3.96 -3.80 6.08
N SER A 29 4.23 -4.26 4.84
CA SER A 29 3.79 -3.61 3.61
C SER A 29 2.28 -3.67 3.37
N ARG A 30 1.53 -4.39 4.20
CA ARG A 30 0.06 -4.45 4.10
C ARG A 30 -0.54 -3.10 4.48
N PRO A 31 -1.40 -2.51 3.62
CA PRO A 31 -2.03 -1.22 3.90
C PRO A 31 -2.64 -1.11 5.29
N LEU A 32 -3.33 -2.16 5.76
CA LEU A 32 -3.92 -2.17 7.09
C LEU A 32 -2.88 -1.96 8.19
N VAL A 33 -1.75 -2.66 8.13
CA VAL A 33 -0.68 -2.55 9.14
C VAL A 33 0.05 -1.21 9.01
N ALA A 34 0.48 -0.87 7.80
CA ALA A 34 1.24 0.34 7.51
C ALA A 34 0.51 1.62 7.95
N ALA A 35 -0.77 1.75 7.59
CA ALA A 35 -1.58 2.92 7.90
C ALA A 35 -1.99 2.98 9.39
N THR A 36 -2.29 1.83 10.02
CA THR A 36 -2.63 1.79 11.45
C THR A 36 -1.47 2.29 12.31
N VAL A 37 -0.25 1.81 12.03
CA VAL A 37 0.96 2.28 12.74
C VAL A 37 1.19 3.77 12.47
N ALA A 38 1.03 4.23 11.23
CA ALA A 38 1.20 5.65 10.90
C ALA A 38 0.17 6.56 11.61
N GLY A 39 -1.09 6.14 11.67
CA GLY A 39 -2.13 6.84 12.43
C GLY A 39 -1.84 6.87 13.92
N ALA A 40 -1.37 5.75 14.50
CA ALA A 40 -0.94 5.71 15.89
C ALA A 40 0.23 6.67 16.17
N MET A 41 1.22 6.75 15.28
CA MET A 41 2.32 7.72 15.38
C MET A 41 1.83 9.17 15.30
N ALA A 42 0.78 9.42 14.50
CA ALA A 42 0.16 10.73 14.33
C ALA A 42 -0.88 11.09 15.41
N GLY A 43 -1.24 10.15 16.30
CA GLY A 43 -2.12 10.38 17.45
C GLY A 43 -3.55 9.83 17.32
N ASP A 44 -3.93 9.24 16.18
CA ASP A 44 -5.24 8.60 15.98
C ASP A 44 -5.08 7.24 15.26
N VAL A 45 -5.07 6.18 16.06
CA VAL A 45 -4.96 4.80 15.56
C VAL A 45 -6.20 4.36 14.79
N VAL A 46 -7.39 4.85 15.13
CA VAL A 46 -8.65 4.44 14.51
C VAL A 46 -8.77 5.03 13.11
N ALA A 47 -8.46 6.31 12.95
CA ALA A 47 -8.42 6.95 11.64
C ALA A 47 -7.41 6.27 10.70
N GLY A 48 -6.21 5.97 11.20
CA GLY A 48 -5.20 5.21 10.45
C GLY A 48 -5.65 3.80 10.08
N MET A 49 -6.31 3.10 11.00
CA MET A 49 -6.87 1.77 10.75
C MET A 49 -7.98 1.80 9.69
N MET A 50 -8.88 2.78 9.72
CA MET A 50 -9.94 2.93 8.71
C MET A 50 -9.36 3.20 7.32
N ALA A 51 -8.37 4.10 7.23
CA ALA A 51 -7.66 4.37 5.99
C ALA A 51 -6.93 3.11 5.45
N GLY A 52 -6.27 2.37 6.34
CA GLY A 52 -5.61 1.11 6.00
C GLY A 52 -6.57 0.02 5.54
N ALA A 53 -7.70 -0.15 6.24
CA ALA A 53 -8.71 -1.16 5.93
C ALA A 53 -9.30 -0.97 4.54
N VAL A 54 -9.63 0.26 4.15
CA VAL A 54 -10.19 0.51 2.81
C VAL A 54 -9.16 0.30 1.71
N LEU A 55 -7.91 0.72 1.92
CA LEU A 55 -6.81 0.45 0.99
C LEU A 55 -6.51 -1.04 0.86
N GLU A 56 -6.68 -1.81 1.95
CA GLU A 56 -6.55 -3.26 1.92
C GLU A 56 -7.58 -3.91 0.98
N LEU A 57 -8.80 -3.39 0.91
CA LEU A 57 -9.82 -3.90 -0.02
C LEU A 57 -9.37 -3.79 -1.49
N TYR A 58 -8.73 -2.67 -1.85
CA TYR A 58 -8.12 -2.51 -3.18
C TYR A 58 -6.92 -3.44 -3.38
N ASN A 59 -6.08 -3.59 -2.36
CA ASN A 59 -4.92 -4.47 -2.40
C ASN A 59 -5.30 -5.94 -2.62
N LEU A 60 -6.45 -6.38 -2.08
CA LEU A 60 -6.97 -7.74 -2.27
C LEU A 60 -7.39 -8.07 -3.71
N GLU A 61 -7.66 -7.06 -4.55
CA GLU A 61 -8.05 -7.31 -5.93
C GLU A 61 -6.90 -7.90 -6.76
N VAL A 62 -5.66 -7.50 -6.48
CA VAL A 62 -4.52 -7.83 -7.32
C VAL A 62 -3.71 -8.96 -6.72
N LEU A 63 -3.69 -10.11 -7.40
CA LEU A 63 -2.84 -11.23 -7.04
C LEU A 63 -1.49 -11.11 -7.75
N PRO A 64 -0.35 -11.12 -7.04
CA PRO A 64 0.98 -11.04 -7.64
C PRO A 64 1.39 -12.39 -8.25
N ILE A 65 0.66 -12.84 -9.28
CA ILE A 65 0.93 -14.10 -9.98
C ILE A 65 1.70 -13.81 -11.27
N GLY A 66 2.88 -14.43 -11.41
CA GLY A 66 3.75 -14.26 -12.56
C GLY A 66 4.39 -12.86 -12.63
N ALA A 67 4.61 -12.36 -13.85
CA ALA A 67 5.19 -11.04 -14.10
C ALA A 67 4.14 -9.90 -14.08
N ALA A 68 2.94 -10.17 -13.56
CA ALA A 68 1.90 -9.17 -13.43
C ALA A 68 2.38 -8.02 -12.52
N ARG A 69 2.11 -6.79 -12.93
CA ARG A 69 2.35 -5.62 -12.10
C ARG A 69 1.29 -5.59 -11.00
N TYR A 70 1.73 -5.44 -9.77
CA TYR A 70 0.86 -5.17 -8.63
C TYR A 70 1.23 -3.82 -8.02
N PRO A 71 0.25 -3.05 -7.52
CA PRO A 71 0.53 -1.79 -6.83
C PRO A 71 1.34 -2.01 -5.55
N ASP A 72 2.17 -1.03 -5.19
CA ASP A 72 2.90 -0.99 -3.91
C ASP A 72 2.25 0.06 -3.03
N TYR A 73 1.26 -0.37 -2.26
CA TYR A 73 0.49 0.50 -1.39
C TYR A 73 1.22 0.90 -0.11
N GLY A 74 2.33 0.25 0.25
CA GLY A 74 2.92 0.36 1.59
C GLY A 74 3.26 1.82 1.97
N PRO A 75 4.16 2.50 1.26
CA PRO A 75 4.50 3.90 1.54
C PRO A 75 3.31 4.86 1.38
N GLY A 76 2.42 4.59 0.42
CA GLY A 76 1.19 5.36 0.23
C GLY A 76 0.22 5.24 1.42
N ALA A 77 0.12 4.06 2.00
CA ALA A 77 -0.71 3.77 3.17
C ALA A 77 -0.16 4.43 4.44
N VAL A 78 1.17 4.52 4.59
CA VAL A 78 1.78 5.31 5.67
C VAL A 78 1.39 6.78 5.58
N ALA A 79 1.53 7.39 4.40
CA ALA A 79 1.14 8.77 4.18
C ALA A 79 -0.37 9.00 4.38
N ALA A 80 -1.20 8.11 3.85
CA ALA A 80 -2.65 8.16 4.02
C ALA A 80 -3.09 8.01 5.48
N GLY A 81 -2.53 7.05 6.21
CA GLY A 81 -2.87 6.81 7.61
C GLY A 81 -2.47 7.98 8.52
N ALA A 82 -1.29 8.55 8.29
CA ALA A 82 -0.87 9.77 8.98
C ALA A 82 -1.78 10.97 8.64
N ALA A 83 -2.12 11.16 7.36
CA ALA A 83 -3.00 12.23 6.93
C ALA A 83 -4.43 12.06 7.50
N ALA A 84 -4.95 10.85 7.55
CA ALA A 84 -6.27 10.55 8.13
C ALA A 84 -6.34 10.95 9.62
N ALA A 85 -5.27 10.73 10.37
CA ALA A 85 -5.16 11.14 11.77
C ALA A 85 -4.98 12.65 11.94
N LEU A 86 -4.23 13.30 11.03
CA LEU A 86 -3.90 14.73 11.12
C LEU A 86 -4.97 15.66 10.53
N ILE A 87 -5.89 15.13 9.73
CA ILE A 87 -6.91 15.89 8.98
C ILE A 87 -8.28 15.21 9.17
N PRO A 88 -8.82 15.18 10.40
CA PRO A 88 -10.06 14.46 10.69
C PRO A 88 -11.26 14.99 9.90
N GLU A 89 -11.25 16.27 9.49
CA GLU A 89 -12.35 16.89 8.75
C GLU A 89 -12.51 16.33 7.33
N ALA A 90 -11.45 15.77 6.75
CA ALA A 90 -11.44 15.30 5.36
C ALA A 90 -12.07 13.90 5.17
N GLY A 91 -12.28 13.16 6.27
CA GLY A 91 -12.72 11.77 6.22
C GLY A 91 -11.55 10.79 6.01
N PRO A 92 -11.40 9.77 6.86
CA PRO A 92 -10.24 8.88 6.81
C PRO A 92 -10.21 8.00 5.54
N LEU A 93 -11.38 7.62 5.02
CA LEU A 93 -11.50 6.76 3.84
C LEU A 93 -11.15 7.52 2.56
N GLY A 94 -11.64 8.74 2.45
CA GLY A 94 -11.47 9.63 1.32
C GLY A 94 -10.03 10.08 1.18
N ILE A 95 -9.38 10.45 2.30
CA ILE A 95 -7.93 10.68 2.33
C ILE A 95 -7.16 9.44 1.88
N ALA A 96 -7.56 8.25 2.34
CA ALA A 96 -6.94 7.00 1.89
C ALA A 96 -7.01 6.85 0.37
N GLY A 97 -8.18 7.14 -0.22
CA GLY A 97 -8.35 7.15 -1.67
C GLY A 97 -7.46 8.16 -2.39
N LEU A 98 -7.46 9.42 -1.92
CA LEU A 98 -6.73 10.52 -2.55
C LEU A 98 -5.22 10.34 -2.53
N ILE A 99 -4.68 9.82 -1.43
CA ILE A 99 -3.22 9.69 -1.24
C ILE A 99 -2.77 8.27 -1.58
N GLY A 100 -3.42 7.28 -0.97
CA GLY A 100 -3.00 5.88 -1.01
C GLY A 100 -3.14 5.23 -2.37
N LEU A 101 -4.22 5.50 -3.12
CA LEU A 101 -4.42 4.86 -4.43
C LEU A 101 -3.42 5.36 -5.49
N PRO A 102 -3.23 6.68 -5.71
CA PRO A 102 -2.24 7.15 -6.68
C PRO A 102 -0.82 6.73 -6.32
N LEU A 103 -0.46 6.76 -5.03
CA LEU A 103 0.84 6.29 -4.58
C LEU A 103 1.02 4.79 -4.71
N GLY A 104 -0.03 3.99 -4.51
CA GLY A 104 -0.02 2.56 -4.79
C GLY A 104 0.39 2.26 -6.23
N LEU A 105 -0.20 2.99 -7.18
CA LEU A 105 0.10 2.86 -8.61
C LEU A 105 1.53 3.32 -8.94
N LEU A 106 1.96 4.46 -8.40
CA LEU A 106 3.33 4.97 -8.56
C LEU A 106 4.36 4.00 -7.98
N GLY A 107 4.05 3.43 -6.82
CA GLY A 107 4.84 2.41 -6.16
C GLY A 107 5.00 1.17 -7.03
N GLY A 108 3.89 0.62 -7.54
CA GLY A 108 3.91 -0.55 -8.44
C GLY A 108 4.72 -0.31 -9.71
N TRP A 109 4.61 0.89 -10.30
CA TRP A 109 5.46 1.31 -11.42
C TRP A 109 6.95 1.35 -11.03
N SER A 110 7.27 1.90 -9.86
CA SER A 110 8.65 2.02 -9.38
C SER A 110 9.30 0.65 -9.12
N VAL A 111 8.56 -0.31 -8.53
CA VAL A 111 9.00 -1.70 -8.34
C VAL A 111 9.28 -2.36 -9.68
N HIS A 112 8.40 -2.18 -10.66
CA HIS A 112 8.61 -2.75 -11.99
C HIS A 112 9.89 -2.22 -12.65
N ARG A 113 10.16 -0.92 -12.52
CA ARG A 113 11.40 -0.31 -13.02
C ARG A 113 12.63 -0.86 -12.29
N HIS A 114 12.54 -1.00 -10.97
CA HIS A 114 13.60 -1.60 -10.14
C HIS A 114 13.91 -3.05 -10.59
N ARG A 115 12.89 -3.88 -10.81
CA ARG A 115 13.04 -5.26 -11.30
C ARG A 115 13.70 -5.32 -12.67
N ARG A 116 13.34 -4.43 -13.61
CA ARG A 116 14.00 -4.32 -14.92
C ARG A 116 15.48 -3.96 -14.79
N HIS A 117 15.81 -3.00 -13.93
CA HIS A 117 17.21 -2.62 -13.69
C HIS A 117 18.00 -3.79 -13.08
N ASN A 118 17.40 -4.56 -12.17
CA ASN A 118 18.05 -5.76 -11.64
C ASN A 118 18.31 -6.80 -12.72
N ALA A 119 17.34 -7.07 -13.60
CA ALA A 119 17.50 -8.02 -14.70
C ALA A 119 18.65 -7.65 -15.64
N VAL A 120 18.78 -6.36 -16.01
CA VAL A 120 19.88 -5.87 -16.85
C VAL A 120 21.24 -6.09 -16.17
N ARG A 121 21.35 -5.80 -14.87
CA ARG A 121 22.62 -5.98 -14.13
C ARG A 121 23.02 -7.43 -13.96
N VAL A 122 22.04 -8.31 -13.70
CA VAL A 122 22.28 -9.76 -13.65
C VAL A 122 22.74 -10.26 -15.01
N GLY A 123 22.10 -9.83 -16.10
CA GLY A 123 22.50 -10.18 -17.47
C GLY A 123 23.93 -9.75 -17.80
N ALA A 124 24.35 -8.55 -17.36
CA ALA A 124 25.71 -8.04 -17.55
C ALA A 124 26.79 -8.82 -16.77
N GLN A 125 26.41 -9.64 -15.79
CA GLN A 125 27.33 -10.45 -14.98
C GLN A 125 27.05 -11.95 -15.08
N LEU A 126 26.30 -12.37 -16.11
CA LEU A 126 25.79 -13.73 -16.23
C LEU A 126 26.90 -14.78 -16.20
N ASP A 127 28.03 -14.53 -16.87
CA ASP A 127 29.16 -15.47 -16.91
C ASP A 127 29.75 -15.71 -15.51
N ARG A 128 29.91 -14.64 -14.72
CA ARG A 128 30.43 -14.71 -13.34
C ARG A 128 29.44 -15.41 -12.41
N VAL A 129 28.15 -15.10 -12.54
CA VAL A 129 27.09 -15.74 -11.76
C VAL A 129 27.00 -17.23 -12.10
N SER A 130 27.08 -17.59 -13.38
CA SER A 130 27.03 -18.98 -13.86
C SER A 130 28.26 -19.79 -13.44
N ALA A 131 29.42 -19.13 -13.31
CA ALA A 131 30.63 -19.72 -12.74
C ALA A 131 30.59 -19.86 -11.20
N GLY A 132 29.52 -19.43 -10.53
CA GLY A 132 29.38 -19.53 -9.08
C GLY A 132 30.19 -18.50 -8.30
N ASP A 133 30.55 -17.36 -8.89
CA ASP A 133 31.26 -16.27 -8.19
C ASP A 133 30.40 -15.66 -7.08
N ALA A 134 30.62 -16.12 -5.86
CA ALA A 134 29.90 -15.65 -4.67
C ALA A 134 30.02 -14.14 -4.44
N ARG A 135 31.14 -13.51 -4.82
CA ARG A 135 31.31 -12.05 -4.67
C ARG A 135 30.41 -11.30 -5.63
N ALA A 136 30.29 -11.76 -6.88
CA ALA A 136 29.38 -11.17 -7.86
C ALA A 136 27.92 -11.23 -7.38
N ILE A 137 27.49 -12.38 -6.86
CA ILE A 137 26.14 -12.57 -6.29
C ILE A 137 25.90 -11.61 -5.12
N TRP A 138 26.84 -11.53 -4.18
CA TRP A 138 26.72 -10.65 -3.02
C TRP A 138 26.66 -9.17 -3.40
N HIS A 139 27.47 -8.75 -4.37
CA HIS A 139 27.43 -7.37 -4.87
C HIS A 139 26.07 -7.03 -5.50
N LEU A 140 25.54 -7.91 -6.38
CA LEU A 140 24.24 -7.71 -7.01
C LEU A 140 23.11 -7.61 -5.97
N GLN A 141 23.12 -8.47 -4.95
CA GLN A 141 22.13 -8.47 -3.89
C GLN A 141 22.20 -7.19 -3.04
N ARG A 142 23.40 -6.81 -2.59
CA ARG A 142 23.62 -5.59 -1.80
C ARG A 142 23.20 -4.33 -2.56
N GLU A 143 23.56 -4.24 -3.83
CA GLU A 143 23.18 -3.10 -4.67
C GLU A 143 21.68 -3.09 -4.98
N GLY A 144 21.05 -4.26 -5.13
CA GLY A 144 19.59 -4.39 -5.21
C GLY A 144 18.93 -3.80 -3.98
N LEU A 145 19.36 -4.25 -2.80
CA LEU A 145 18.84 -3.79 -1.51
C LEU A 145 18.97 -2.26 -1.35
N TRP A 146 20.13 -1.67 -1.62
CA TRP A 146 20.31 -0.21 -1.51
C TRP A 146 19.43 0.57 -2.49
N ARG A 147 19.28 0.08 -3.72
CA ARG A 147 18.41 0.74 -4.72
C ARG A 147 16.94 0.64 -4.34
N ASP A 148 16.52 -0.46 -3.73
CA ASP A 148 15.15 -0.60 -3.23
C ASP A 148 14.90 0.26 -1.99
N ALA A 149 15.86 0.33 -1.07
CA ALA A 149 15.80 1.23 0.09
C ALA A 149 15.68 2.70 -0.34
N ALA A 150 16.49 3.13 -1.31
CA ALA A 150 16.44 4.47 -1.86
C ALA A 150 15.08 4.75 -2.54
N ARG A 151 14.60 3.82 -3.37
CA ARG A 151 13.27 3.90 -4.01
C ARG A 151 12.17 4.04 -2.96
N GLY A 152 12.16 3.17 -1.95
CA GLY A 152 11.17 3.17 -0.88
C GLY A 152 11.15 4.47 -0.10
N SER A 153 12.34 5.00 0.23
CA SER A 153 12.49 6.26 0.95
C SER A 153 12.02 7.46 0.12
N VAL A 154 12.31 7.47 -1.18
CA VAL A 154 11.79 8.50 -2.10
C VAL A 154 10.27 8.42 -2.19
N LEU A 155 9.70 7.22 -2.32
CA LEU A 155 8.24 7.06 -2.40
C LEU A 155 7.54 7.48 -1.10
N ALA A 156 8.12 7.15 0.06
CA ALA A 156 7.64 7.59 1.36
C ALA A 156 7.72 9.12 1.49
N ALA A 157 8.83 9.74 1.09
CA ALA A 157 8.97 11.20 1.10
C ALA A 157 7.95 11.90 0.19
N VAL A 158 7.71 11.35 -1.02
CA VAL A 158 6.67 11.85 -1.93
C VAL A 158 5.30 11.74 -1.28
N GLY A 159 4.99 10.62 -0.61
CA GLY A 159 3.72 10.46 0.11
C GLY A 159 3.52 11.46 1.22
N LEU A 160 4.55 11.70 2.03
CA LEU A 160 4.48 12.71 3.08
C LEU A 160 4.37 14.12 2.51
N ALA A 161 5.01 14.41 1.38
CA ALA A 161 4.85 15.69 0.69
C ALA A 161 3.42 15.88 0.14
N VAL A 162 2.82 14.83 -0.42
CA VAL A 162 1.41 14.84 -0.84
C VAL A 162 0.48 15.01 0.35
N ALA A 163 0.69 14.27 1.44
CA ALA A 163 -0.09 14.41 2.68
C ALA A 163 0.00 15.84 3.25
N TRP A 164 1.20 16.44 3.23
CA TRP A 164 1.39 17.82 3.61
C TRP A 164 0.64 18.79 2.69
N ALA A 165 0.69 18.60 1.37
CA ALA A 165 -0.07 19.43 0.43
C ALA A 165 -1.59 19.31 0.64
N VAL A 166 -2.08 18.09 0.92
CA VAL A 166 -3.50 17.83 1.21
C VAL A 166 -3.95 18.48 2.52
N HIS A 167 -3.06 18.60 3.51
CA HIS A 167 -3.32 19.33 4.76
C HIS A 167 -3.49 20.84 4.56
N LEU A 168 -3.00 21.40 3.45
CA LEU A 168 -3.19 22.83 3.13
C LEU A 168 -4.59 23.14 2.58
N ILE A 169 -5.38 22.11 2.27
CA ILE A 169 -6.76 22.27 1.79
C ILE A 169 -7.66 22.63 2.97
N ASP A 170 -8.45 23.69 2.83
CA ASP A 170 -9.53 23.98 3.78
C ASP A 170 -10.72 23.04 3.50
N TRP A 171 -10.72 21.91 4.21
CA TRP A 171 -11.75 20.90 4.10
C TRP A 171 -13.13 21.38 4.53
N GLY A 172 -13.24 22.48 5.30
CA GLY A 172 -14.51 23.11 5.64
C GLY A 172 -15.21 23.73 4.43
N LEU A 173 -14.44 24.11 3.41
CA LEU A 173 -14.94 24.71 2.17
C LEU A 173 -15.21 23.68 1.07
N VAL A 174 -14.87 22.40 1.27
CA VAL A 174 -15.12 21.34 0.30
C VAL A 174 -16.53 20.79 0.50
N PRO A 175 -17.51 21.17 -0.35
CA PRO A 175 -18.87 20.69 -0.20
C PRO A 175 -18.94 19.19 -0.49
N ARG A 176 -19.75 18.47 0.30
CA ARG A 176 -20.01 17.04 0.12
C ARG A 176 -18.74 16.17 0.15
N ARG A 177 -17.76 16.54 0.96
CA ARG A 177 -16.51 15.78 1.16
C ARG A 177 -16.76 14.33 1.58
N GLU A 178 -17.87 14.07 2.27
CA GLU A 178 -18.32 12.72 2.62
C GLU A 178 -18.54 11.81 1.41
N TYR A 179 -18.84 12.36 0.22
CA TYR A 179 -18.96 11.56 -0.99
C TYR A 179 -17.63 10.92 -1.42
N LEU A 180 -16.51 11.51 -1.01
CA LEU A 180 -15.20 10.92 -1.24
C LEU A 180 -15.02 9.64 -0.40
N ASP A 181 -15.40 9.67 0.88
CA ASP A 181 -15.42 8.48 1.74
C ASP A 181 -16.28 7.37 1.13
N TRP A 182 -17.52 7.72 0.71
CA TRP A 182 -18.44 6.75 0.10
C TRP A 182 -17.90 6.19 -1.22
N ALA A 183 -17.32 7.02 -2.09
CA ALA A 183 -16.77 6.58 -3.36
C ALA A 183 -15.58 5.61 -3.17
N VAL A 184 -14.69 5.93 -2.22
CA VAL A 184 -13.53 5.08 -1.93
C VAL A 184 -13.96 3.78 -1.25
N LEU A 185 -14.93 3.83 -0.34
CA LEU A 185 -15.48 2.62 0.28
C LEU A 185 -16.18 1.72 -0.75
N ALA A 186 -17.06 2.28 -1.58
CA ALA A 186 -17.77 1.53 -2.62
C ALA A 186 -16.80 0.93 -3.64
N GLY A 187 -15.79 1.70 -4.07
CA GLY A 187 -14.73 1.22 -4.95
C GLY A 187 -13.92 0.09 -4.30
N GLY A 188 -13.53 0.23 -3.04
CA GLY A 188 -12.81 -0.79 -2.29
C GLY A 188 -13.62 -2.08 -2.14
N LEU A 189 -14.89 -2.00 -1.72
CA LEU A 189 -15.78 -3.16 -1.62
C LEU A 189 -15.95 -3.86 -2.97
N THR A 190 -16.08 -3.09 -4.05
CA THR A 190 -16.16 -3.63 -5.41
C THR A 190 -14.88 -4.35 -5.82
N ALA A 191 -13.71 -3.75 -5.55
CA ALA A 191 -12.40 -4.33 -5.82
C ALA A 191 -12.19 -5.63 -5.02
N GLY A 192 -12.50 -5.63 -3.73
CA GLY A 192 -12.40 -6.79 -2.85
C GLY A 192 -13.33 -7.93 -3.28
N LEU A 193 -14.59 -7.63 -3.62
CA LEU A 193 -15.53 -8.60 -4.16
C LEU A 193 -15.06 -9.15 -5.52
N GLY A 194 -14.53 -8.30 -6.39
CA GLY A 194 -13.94 -8.68 -7.67
C GLY A 194 -12.77 -9.66 -7.50
N GLY A 195 -11.87 -9.37 -6.55
CA GLY A 195 -10.78 -10.27 -6.16
C GLY A 195 -11.28 -11.62 -5.64
N ALA A 196 -12.26 -11.60 -4.72
CA ALA A 196 -12.85 -12.81 -4.16
C ALA A 196 -13.53 -13.68 -5.23
N LEU A 197 -14.28 -13.07 -6.16
CA LEU A 197 -14.92 -13.76 -7.27
C LEU A 197 -13.89 -14.39 -8.22
N ARG A 198 -12.78 -13.67 -8.50
CA ARG A 198 -11.69 -14.17 -9.35
C ARG A 198 -11.02 -15.39 -8.73
N ILE A 199 -10.76 -15.38 -7.42
CA ILE A 199 -10.17 -16.50 -6.68
C ILE A 199 -11.14 -17.69 -6.60
N ALA A 200 -12.43 -17.43 -6.36
CA ALA A 200 -13.43 -18.47 -6.22
C ALA A 200 -13.67 -19.22 -7.54
N GLY A 201 -13.47 -18.58 -8.70
CA GLY A 201 -13.57 -19.22 -10.01
C GLY A 201 -14.94 -19.85 -10.25
N LYS A 202 -14.97 -21.11 -10.74
CA LYS A 202 -16.20 -21.88 -10.99
C LYS A 202 -16.33 -23.06 -10.02
N GLY A 203 -17.56 -23.55 -9.84
CA GLY A 203 -17.83 -24.77 -9.06
C GLY A 203 -18.04 -24.51 -7.57
N ALA A 204 -17.59 -25.45 -6.72
CA ALA A 204 -17.89 -25.49 -5.29
C ALA A 204 -17.42 -24.23 -4.53
N ARG A 205 -16.23 -23.69 -4.87
CA ARG A 205 -15.68 -22.48 -4.22
C ARG A 205 -16.58 -21.25 -4.40
N ARG A 206 -17.21 -21.09 -5.57
CA ARG A 206 -18.16 -20.00 -5.83
C ARG A 206 -19.46 -20.16 -5.01
N ARG A 207 -19.91 -21.39 -4.78
CA ARG A 207 -21.07 -21.66 -3.90
C ARG A 207 -20.75 -21.28 -2.47
N TRP A 208 -19.57 -21.66 -1.96
CA TRP A 208 -19.13 -21.27 -0.62
C TRP A 208 -18.95 -19.77 -0.45
N LEU A 209 -18.45 -19.07 -1.48
CA LEU A 209 -18.41 -17.60 -1.48
C LEU A 209 -19.83 -17.01 -1.38
N ALA A 210 -20.79 -17.53 -2.15
CA ALA A 210 -22.17 -17.08 -2.09
C ALA A 210 -22.80 -17.32 -0.70
N VAL A 211 -22.56 -18.50 -0.10
CA VAL A 211 -22.99 -18.78 1.28
C VAL A 211 -22.38 -17.77 2.24
N GLY A 212 -21.07 -17.53 2.18
CA GLY A 212 -20.40 -16.55 3.04
C GLY A 212 -20.95 -15.14 2.89
N LEU A 213 -21.25 -14.69 1.65
CA LEU A 213 -21.86 -13.38 1.40
C LEU A 213 -23.28 -13.29 1.96
N LEU A 214 -24.10 -14.34 1.77
CA LEU A 214 -25.45 -14.40 2.32
C LEU A 214 -25.43 -14.37 3.85
N THR A 215 -24.57 -15.18 4.47
CA THR A 215 -24.40 -15.20 5.93
C THR A 215 -23.93 -13.83 6.44
N GLY A 216 -22.94 -13.22 5.79
CA GLY A 216 -22.47 -11.88 6.16
C GLY A 216 -23.56 -10.82 6.04
N MET A 217 -24.37 -10.86 4.97
CA MET A 217 -25.48 -9.93 4.78
C MET A 217 -26.57 -10.11 5.85
N VAL A 218 -26.89 -11.35 6.22
CA VAL A 218 -27.81 -11.64 7.33
C VAL A 218 -27.25 -11.07 8.64
N VAL A 219 -25.98 -11.29 8.96
CA VAL A 219 -25.38 -10.76 10.18
C VAL A 219 -25.46 -9.22 10.23
N VAL A 220 -25.17 -8.53 9.12
CA VAL A 220 -25.24 -7.05 9.06
C VAL A 220 -26.66 -6.53 9.18
N LEU A 221 -27.65 -7.22 8.61
CA LEU A 221 -29.06 -6.80 8.71
C LEU A 221 -29.68 -7.05 10.09
N TRP A 222 -29.05 -7.90 10.91
CA TRP A 222 -29.53 -8.31 12.24
C TRP A 222 -28.69 -7.74 13.40
N ALA A 223 -27.61 -7.03 13.11
CA ALA A 223 -26.76 -6.33 14.08
C ALA A 223 -27.17 -4.85 14.18
#